data_AF-A0A0D1ZV35-F1
#
_entry.id   AF-A0A0D1ZV35-F1
#
_cell.length_a   1.000
_cell.length_b   1.000
_cell.length_c   1.000
_cell.angle_alpha   90.00
_cell.angle_beta   90.00
_cell.angle_gamma   90.00
#
_symmetry.space_group_name_H-M   'P 1'
#
loop_
_entity.id
_entity.type
_entity.pdbx_description
1 polymer ?
#
loop_
_entity_poly.entity_id
_entity_poly.type
_entity_poly.pdbx_seq_one_letter_code
_entity_poly.pdbx_strand_id
1 'polypeptide(L)'
;MAIALESNVLRIQLGALFLTSSTECNHWFINVQIAEGSVRFHMMVDADQNGDTVYDVKQSPNAVTGRAIKLHDFQPIVQLKVGHIDQAIRERNLHRYEFGPEGSGCQHWVYLVIACLEEKRWLPQGSKNRAWEAVQHCWSTRAGADGETELVSKRIDVVYGSEYQEEDEDDDDDGSGPATAPIVPPGAYLASDRRLYPLPGFYLASDGNYYRR
;
A
#
# COMPACT_ATOMS: atom_id res chain seq x y z
N MET A 1 -18.25 -19.41 5.01
CA MET A 1 -18.74 -18.42 5.99
C MET A 1 -18.99 -17.12 5.23
N ALA A 2 -20.16 -16.51 5.37
CA ALA A 2 -20.46 -15.25 4.70
C ALA A 2 -19.63 -14.11 5.32
N ILE A 3 -19.08 -13.21 4.49
CA ILE A 3 -18.34 -12.04 4.95
C ILE A 3 -19.33 -11.06 5.58
N ALA A 4 -19.01 -10.56 6.77
CA ALA A 4 -19.81 -9.62 7.54
C ALA A 4 -19.82 -8.18 6.96
N LEU A 5 -20.27 -8.02 5.72
CA LEU A 5 -20.32 -6.73 5.02
C LEU A 5 -21.22 -5.70 5.71
N GLU A 6 -22.25 -6.16 6.42
CA GLU A 6 -23.20 -5.28 7.12
C GLU A 6 -22.75 -4.86 8.53
N SER A 7 -21.64 -5.41 9.04
CA SER A 7 -21.15 -5.10 10.39
C SER A 7 -20.57 -3.70 10.48
N ASN A 8 -20.84 -3.03 11.62
CA ASN A 8 -20.30 -1.71 11.91
C ASN A 8 -18.78 -1.78 12.14
N VAL A 9 -18.07 -0.86 11.51
CA VAL A 9 -16.62 -0.70 11.66
C VAL A 9 -16.32 0.03 12.96
N LEU A 10 -15.54 -0.60 13.82
CA LEU A 10 -15.04 -0.01 15.06
C LEU A 10 -13.73 0.73 14.83
N ARG A 11 -12.85 0.15 14.00
CA ARG A 11 -11.51 0.64 13.74
C ARG A 11 -11.01 0.15 12.38
N ILE A 12 -10.23 0.98 11.70
CA ILE A 12 -9.47 0.61 10.50
C ILE A 12 -8.00 0.59 10.88
N GLN A 13 -7.26 -0.44 10.47
CA GLN A 13 -5.85 -0.59 10.80
C GLN A 13 -5.06 -0.97 9.55
N LEU A 14 -3.88 -0.40 9.38
CA LEU A 14 -2.89 -0.93 8.45
C LEU A 14 -2.01 -1.91 9.17
N GLY A 15 -1.89 -3.12 8.65
CA GLY A 15 -1.03 -4.14 9.23
C GLY A 15 0.13 -4.49 8.32
N ALA A 16 1.29 -4.73 8.94
CA ALA A 16 2.46 -5.33 8.31
C ALA A 16 2.58 -6.81 8.73
N LEU A 17 2.88 -7.71 7.78
CA LEU A 17 3.15 -9.14 8.02
C LEU A 17 4.55 -9.52 7.54
N PHE A 18 5.18 -10.47 8.24
CA PHE A 18 6.33 -11.18 7.69
C PHE A 18 5.90 -12.08 6.53
N LEU A 19 6.62 -11.99 5.41
CA LEU A 19 6.58 -12.99 4.36
C LEU A 19 7.60 -14.07 4.69
N THR A 20 7.20 -15.34 4.56
CA THR A 20 8.01 -16.51 4.95
C THR A 20 9.13 -16.83 3.97
N SER A 21 9.23 -16.13 2.84
CA SER A 21 10.06 -16.48 1.69
C SER A 21 11.00 -15.35 1.22
N SER A 22 11.74 -14.75 2.14
CA SER A 22 12.99 -14.00 1.85
C SER A 22 12.91 -12.67 1.08
N THR A 23 11.87 -11.84 1.23
CA THR A 23 11.90 -10.47 0.67
C THR A 23 12.04 -9.42 1.76
N GLU A 24 12.91 -8.45 1.50
CA GLU A 24 13.37 -7.38 2.39
C GLU A 24 12.28 -6.38 2.85
N CYS A 25 11.01 -6.71 2.69
CA CYS A 25 9.85 -5.86 2.97
C CYS A 25 8.67 -6.67 3.51
N ASN A 26 7.89 -6.06 4.40
CA ASN A 26 6.64 -6.66 4.90
C ASN A 26 5.53 -6.58 3.86
N HIS A 27 4.63 -7.55 3.90
CA HIS A 27 3.36 -7.44 3.20
C HIS A 27 2.39 -6.56 3.99
N TRP A 28 1.80 -5.57 3.31
CA TRP A 28 0.84 -4.64 3.89
C TRP A 28 -0.59 -4.98 3.54
N PHE A 29 -1.49 -4.85 4.52
CA PHE A 29 -2.91 -5.12 4.39
C PHE A 29 -3.76 -4.16 5.22
N ILE A 30 -5.07 -4.16 4.99
CA ILE A 30 -6.04 -3.39 5.78
C ILE A 30 -6.85 -4.35 6.64
N ASN A 31 -6.84 -4.14 7.96
CA ASN A 31 -7.70 -4.83 8.91
C ASN A 31 -8.84 -3.89 9.33
N VAL A 32 -10.07 -4.37 9.21
CA VAL A 32 -11.26 -3.65 9.66
C VAL A 32 -11.83 -4.39 10.85
N GLN A 33 -11.69 -3.80 12.03
CA GLN A 33 -12.19 -4.38 13.27
C GLN A 33 -13.70 -4.13 13.38
N ILE A 34 -14.43 -5.19 13.72
CA ILE A 34 -15.87 -5.21 13.98
C ILE A 34 -16.12 -5.85 15.36
N ALA A 35 -17.37 -5.85 15.83
CA ALA A 35 -17.69 -6.38 17.16
C ALA A 35 -17.36 -7.89 17.30
N GLU A 36 -17.57 -8.66 16.22
CA GLU A 36 -17.42 -10.11 16.20
C GLU A 36 -16.03 -10.58 15.73
N GLY A 37 -15.07 -9.67 15.50
CA GLY A 37 -13.74 -10.00 14.99
C GLY A 37 -13.20 -8.96 14.02
N SER A 38 -12.71 -9.40 12.86
CA SER A 38 -12.22 -8.50 11.83
C SER A 38 -12.45 -8.99 10.41
N VAL A 39 -12.45 -8.04 9.47
CA VAL A 39 -12.41 -8.32 8.03
C VAL A 39 -11.13 -7.74 7.47
N ARG A 40 -10.36 -8.57 6.79
CA ARG A 40 -9.12 -8.20 6.13
C ARG A 40 -9.35 -7.96 4.65
N PHE A 41 -8.83 -6.85 4.18
CA PHE A 41 -8.66 -6.56 2.75
C PHE A 41 -7.18 -6.61 2.45
N HIS A 42 -6.77 -7.42 1.49
CA HIS A 42 -5.40 -7.42 1.02
C HIS A 42 -5.32 -7.55 -0.50
N MET A 43 -4.21 -7.11 -1.04
CA MET A 43 -3.86 -7.25 -2.45
C MET A 43 -2.55 -8.01 -2.49
N MET A 44 -2.49 -9.15 -3.17
CA MET A 44 -1.33 -10.04 -3.18
C MET A 44 -1.02 -10.54 -4.59
N VAL A 45 0.20 -11.01 -4.82
CA VAL A 45 0.54 -11.75 -6.04
C VAL A 45 0.16 -13.21 -5.83
N ASP A 46 -0.60 -13.79 -6.75
CA ASP A 46 -0.85 -15.23 -6.78
C ASP A 46 0.37 -15.94 -7.37
N ALA A 47 1.25 -16.38 -6.47
CA ALA A 47 2.48 -17.09 -6.82
C ALA A 47 2.22 -18.50 -7.38
N ASP A 48 1.05 -19.09 -7.12
CA ASP A 48 0.76 -20.47 -7.49
C ASP A 48 0.11 -20.59 -8.89
N GLN A 49 -0.42 -19.50 -9.43
CA GLN A 49 -1.07 -19.47 -10.74
C GLN A 49 -0.18 -18.82 -11.80
N ASN A 50 -0.29 -17.50 -11.97
CA ASN A 50 0.32 -16.79 -13.10
C ASN A 50 1.15 -15.56 -12.67
N GLY A 51 1.28 -15.31 -11.36
CA GLY A 51 1.80 -14.04 -10.86
C GLY A 51 0.80 -12.88 -10.97
N ASP A 52 -0.48 -13.19 -11.21
CA ASP A 52 -1.54 -12.19 -11.27
C ASP A 52 -1.75 -11.53 -9.90
N THR A 53 -2.14 -10.27 -9.90
CA THR A 53 -2.50 -9.57 -8.65
C THR A 53 -3.94 -9.90 -8.26
N VAL A 54 -4.14 -10.32 -7.01
CA VAL A 54 -5.42 -10.81 -6.47
C VAL A 54 -5.86 -9.95 -5.29
N TYR A 55 -7.07 -9.41 -5.42
CA TYR A 55 -7.80 -8.79 -4.32
C TYR A 55 -8.58 -9.85 -3.54
N ASP A 56 -8.30 -9.98 -2.26
CA ASP A 56 -8.94 -10.97 -1.41
C ASP A 56 -9.43 -10.37 -0.09
N VAL A 57 -10.59 -10.87 0.35
CA VAL A 57 -11.35 -10.37 1.50
C VAL A 57 -11.64 -11.53 2.44
N LYS A 58 -11.05 -11.50 3.63
CA LYS A 58 -11.11 -12.61 4.59
C LYS A 58 -11.63 -12.15 5.94
N GLN A 59 -12.66 -12.83 6.45
CA GLN A 59 -13.13 -12.61 7.82
C GLN A 59 -12.37 -13.50 8.82
N SER A 60 -12.13 -12.96 10.00
CA SER A 60 -11.45 -13.61 11.12
C SER A 60 -12.25 -13.39 12.41
N PRO A 61 -12.36 -14.39 13.31
CA PRO A 61 -12.95 -14.20 14.63
C PRO A 61 -12.07 -13.35 15.56
N ASN A 62 -10.78 -13.23 15.25
CA ASN A 62 -9.87 -12.38 16.01
C ASN A 62 -9.99 -10.92 15.55
N ALA A 63 -10.11 -9.98 16.49
CA ALA A 63 -10.13 -8.55 16.22
C ALA A 63 -8.87 -8.04 15.49
N VAL A 64 -7.74 -8.69 15.76
CA VAL A 64 -6.44 -8.41 15.16
C VAL A 64 -5.83 -9.74 14.73
N THR A 65 -5.12 -9.75 13.61
CA THR A 65 -4.37 -10.94 13.23
C THR A 65 -3.15 -11.10 14.12
N GLY A 66 -3.03 -12.25 14.79
CA GLY A 66 -1.86 -12.56 15.64
C GLY A 66 -0.52 -12.65 14.90
N ARG A 67 -0.52 -12.46 13.57
CA ARG A 67 0.70 -12.42 12.74
C ARG A 67 1.12 -10.99 12.35
N ALA A 68 0.33 -9.97 12.70
CA ALA A 68 0.69 -8.58 12.46
C ALA A 68 1.82 -8.17 13.39
N ILE A 69 2.91 -7.69 12.81
CA ILE A 69 4.09 -7.22 13.56
C ILE A 69 3.99 -5.73 13.90
N LYS A 70 3.23 -4.99 13.09
CA LYS A 70 2.92 -3.58 13.31
C LYS A 70 1.50 -3.30 12.86
N LEU A 71 0.82 -2.47 13.63
CA LEU A 71 -0.49 -1.92 13.30
C LEU A 71 -0.44 -0.40 13.38
N HIS A 72 -1.08 0.27 12.42
CA HIS A 72 -1.34 1.70 12.44
C HIS A 72 -2.85 1.93 12.44
N ASP A 73 -3.35 2.55 13.49
CA ASP A 73 -4.79 2.72 13.72
C ASP A 73 -5.33 4.02 13.10
N PHE A 74 -6.51 3.90 12.52
CA PHE A 74 -7.33 4.96 11.93
C PHE A 74 -8.75 4.86 12.49
N GLN A 75 -9.20 5.93 13.14
CA GLN A 75 -10.54 6.01 13.71
C GLN A 75 -11.50 6.59 12.67
N PRO A 76 -12.55 5.86 12.25
CA PRO A 76 -13.61 6.44 11.45
C PRO A 76 -14.29 7.62 12.15
N ILE A 77 -14.60 8.66 11.40
CA ILE A 77 -15.34 9.85 11.90
C ILE A 77 -16.84 9.80 11.58
N VAL A 78 -17.28 8.74 10.90
CA VAL A 78 -18.68 8.44 10.62
C VAL A 78 -18.96 6.97 10.93
N GLN A 79 -20.24 6.62 11.10
CA GLN A 79 -20.62 5.21 11.21
C GLN A 79 -20.46 4.52 9.86
N LEU A 80 -19.49 3.61 9.77
CA LEU A 80 -19.19 2.84 8.56
C LEU A 80 -19.61 1.38 8.73
N LYS A 81 -19.95 0.75 7.61
CA LYS A 81 -20.04 -0.70 7.48
C LYS A 81 -18.86 -1.24 6.69
N VAL A 82 -18.51 -2.50 6.88
CA VAL A 82 -17.44 -3.16 6.11
C VAL A 82 -17.71 -3.06 4.59
N GLY A 83 -18.96 -3.24 4.17
CA GLY A 83 -19.37 -3.15 2.77
C GLY A 83 -19.15 -1.77 2.15
N HIS A 84 -19.20 -0.69 2.95
CA HIS A 84 -18.86 0.66 2.44
C HIS A 84 -17.39 0.74 2.01
N ILE A 85 -16.49 0.07 2.73
CA ILE A 85 -15.05 0.05 2.44
C ILE A 85 -14.79 -0.79 1.17
N ASP A 86 -15.37 -2.00 1.08
CA ASP A 86 -15.27 -2.85 -0.13
C ASP A 86 -15.81 -2.11 -1.36
N GLN A 87 -16.97 -1.45 -1.22
CA GLN A 87 -17.54 -0.64 -2.29
C GLN A 87 -16.62 0.51 -2.70
N ALA A 88 -16.02 1.24 -1.76
CA ALA A 88 -15.09 2.32 -2.07
C ALA A 88 -13.84 1.83 -2.84
N ILE A 89 -13.32 0.65 -2.49
CA ILE A 89 -12.22 0.00 -3.22
C ILE A 89 -12.67 -0.34 -4.64
N ARG A 90 -13.89 -0.86 -4.82
CA ARG A 90 -14.43 -1.24 -6.13
C ARG A 90 -14.72 -0.05 -7.04
N GLU A 91 -15.34 1.00 -6.50
CA GLU A 91 -15.66 2.24 -7.23
C GLU A 91 -14.42 2.94 -7.80
N ARG A 92 -13.26 2.79 -7.14
CA ARG A 92 -11.97 3.31 -7.59
C ARG A 92 -11.16 2.30 -8.42
N ASN A 93 -11.73 1.14 -8.77
CA ASN A 93 -11.03 0.03 -9.44
C ASN A 93 -9.78 -0.50 -8.69
N LEU A 94 -9.65 -0.21 -7.39
CA LEU A 94 -8.49 -0.65 -6.59
C LEU A 94 -8.50 -2.17 -6.37
N HIS A 95 -9.64 -2.85 -6.52
CA HIS A 95 -9.74 -4.31 -6.53
C HIS A 95 -9.10 -4.97 -7.77
N ARG A 96 -8.77 -4.17 -8.81
CA ARG A 96 -8.09 -4.60 -10.04
C ARG A 96 -6.69 -3.98 -10.15
N TYR A 97 -6.15 -3.55 -9.02
CA TYR A 97 -4.82 -2.97 -8.98
C TYR A 97 -3.80 -4.04 -9.37
N GLU A 98 -2.91 -3.71 -10.29
CA GLU A 98 -1.83 -4.59 -10.75
C GLU A 98 -0.52 -4.12 -10.12
N PHE A 99 0.25 -5.05 -9.55
CA PHE A 99 1.55 -4.74 -8.99
C PHE A 99 2.57 -4.50 -10.09
N GLY A 100 3.37 -3.45 -9.94
CA GLY A 100 4.59 -3.29 -10.71
C GLY A 100 5.60 -4.40 -10.40
N PRO A 101 6.58 -4.64 -11.29
CA PRO A 101 7.57 -5.70 -11.13
C PRO A 101 8.44 -5.54 -9.87
N GLU A 102 8.52 -4.34 -9.31
CA GLU A 102 9.39 -3.98 -8.18
C GLU A 102 8.87 -4.44 -6.80
N GLY A 103 7.72 -5.11 -6.73
CA GLY A 103 7.27 -5.79 -5.50
C GLY A 103 6.76 -4.89 -4.36
N SER A 104 6.80 -3.56 -4.50
CA SER A 104 6.27 -2.58 -3.52
C SER A 104 4.75 -2.34 -3.64
N GLY A 105 4.06 -3.08 -4.51
CA GLY A 105 2.65 -2.83 -4.86
C GLY A 105 1.67 -2.83 -3.69
N CYS A 106 1.88 -3.65 -2.66
CA CYS A 106 0.98 -3.70 -1.51
C CYS A 106 1.02 -2.41 -0.65
N GLN A 107 2.18 -1.75 -0.54
CA GLN A 107 2.34 -0.51 0.23
C GLN A 107 1.56 0.62 -0.42
N HIS A 108 1.74 0.78 -1.74
CA HIS A 108 1.05 1.80 -2.51
C HIS A 108 -0.46 1.53 -2.56
N TRP A 109 -0.88 0.29 -2.77
CA TRP A 109 -2.29 -0.08 -2.76
C TRP A 109 -2.98 0.30 -1.44
N VAL A 110 -2.38 -0.05 -0.29
CA VAL A 110 -2.92 0.30 1.03
C VAL A 110 -3.02 1.81 1.19
N TYR A 111 -2.00 2.56 0.77
CA TYR A 111 -2.03 4.02 0.77
C TYR A 111 -3.21 4.58 -0.05
N LEU A 112 -3.41 4.08 -1.28
CA LEU A 112 -4.51 4.51 -2.16
C LEU A 112 -5.87 4.26 -1.53
N VAL A 113 -6.05 3.13 -0.83
CA VAL A 113 -7.30 2.87 -0.12
C VAL A 113 -7.51 3.90 0.99
N ILE A 114 -6.52 4.16 1.85
CA ILE A 114 -6.67 5.18 2.92
C ILE A 114 -6.93 6.57 2.34
N ALA A 115 -6.26 6.95 1.26
CA ALA A 115 -6.52 8.19 0.55
C ALA A 115 -7.97 8.29 0.08
N CYS A 116 -8.51 7.21 -0.52
CA CYS A 116 -9.92 7.15 -0.93
C CYS A 116 -10.88 7.32 0.25
N LEU A 117 -10.60 6.68 1.41
CA LEU A 117 -11.45 6.81 2.60
C LEU A 117 -11.39 8.23 3.21
N GLU A 118 -10.23 8.88 3.16
CA GLU A 118 -10.09 10.30 3.56
C GLU A 118 -10.84 11.24 2.61
N GLU A 119 -10.75 11.04 1.29
CA GLU A 119 -11.47 11.85 0.28
C GLU A 119 -12.99 11.77 0.47
N LYS A 120 -13.50 10.59 0.83
CA LYS A 120 -14.92 10.38 1.18
C LYS A 120 -15.30 10.97 2.55
N ARG A 121 -14.35 11.57 3.27
CA ARG A 121 -14.51 12.13 4.63
C ARG A 121 -14.97 11.08 5.65
N TRP A 122 -14.54 9.85 5.45
CA TRP A 122 -14.80 8.75 6.39
C TRP A 122 -13.69 8.62 7.44
N LEU A 123 -12.50 9.12 7.11
CA LEU A 123 -11.36 9.30 8.00
C LEU A 123 -11.04 10.79 8.18
N PRO A 124 -10.37 11.18 9.29
CA PRO A 124 -9.88 12.55 9.47
C PRO A 124 -8.91 12.97 8.37
N GLN A 125 -8.87 14.28 8.07
CA GLN A 125 -7.86 14.86 7.17
C GLN A 125 -6.43 14.54 7.65
N GLY A 126 -5.54 14.20 6.72
CA GLY A 126 -4.15 13.83 7.02
C GLY A 126 -3.92 12.35 7.32
N SER A 127 -4.98 11.52 7.29
CA SER A 127 -4.88 10.06 7.39
C SER A 127 -4.03 9.46 6.27
N LYS A 128 -4.14 9.96 5.03
CA LYS A 128 -3.33 9.49 3.89
C LYS A 128 -1.84 9.76 4.08
N ASN A 129 -1.48 10.90 4.68
CA ASN A 129 -0.08 11.23 4.96
C ASN A 129 0.49 10.32 6.04
N ARG A 130 -0.29 10.06 7.11
CA ARG A 130 0.07 9.10 8.16
C ARG A 130 0.19 7.67 7.61
N ALA A 131 -0.68 7.28 6.68
CA ALA A 131 -0.58 5.99 6.00
C ALA A 131 0.68 5.91 5.14
N TRP A 132 0.98 6.96 4.36
CA TRP A 132 2.18 7.02 3.53
C TRP A 132 3.47 6.94 4.37
N GLU A 133 3.50 7.63 5.50
CA GLU A 133 4.60 7.53 6.45
C GLU A 133 4.74 6.10 6.99
N ALA A 134 3.63 5.46 7.37
CA ALA A 134 3.65 4.10 7.91
C ALA A 134 4.18 3.06 6.90
N VAL A 135 3.70 3.09 5.65
CA VAL A 135 4.04 2.08 4.63
C VAL A 135 5.48 2.21 4.10
N GLN A 136 6.16 3.31 4.38
CA GLN A 136 7.58 3.52 4.09
C GLN A 136 8.51 2.80 5.07
N HIS A 137 8.01 2.00 6.02
CA HIS A 137 8.85 1.23 6.93
C HIS A 137 8.77 -0.27 6.62
N CYS A 138 9.94 -0.88 6.48
CA CYS A 138 10.09 -2.32 6.63
C CYS A 138 10.47 -2.63 8.08
N TRP A 139 9.69 -3.50 8.71
CA TRP A 139 9.84 -3.99 10.06
C TRP A 139 10.49 -5.38 10.06
N SER A 140 11.48 -5.56 10.92
CA SER A 140 12.14 -6.85 11.14
C SER A 140 12.40 -7.06 12.63
N THR A 141 12.75 -8.28 12.99
CA THR A 141 13.16 -8.63 14.35
C THR A 141 14.66 -8.87 14.40
N ARG A 142 15.31 -8.43 15.48
CA ARG A 142 16.71 -8.77 15.78
C ARG A 142 16.83 -9.25 17.22
N ALA A 143 17.89 -10.01 17.50
CA ALA A 143 18.24 -10.34 18.88
C ALA A 143 18.73 -9.07 19.61
N GLY A 144 18.10 -8.76 20.73
CA GLY A 144 18.52 -7.73 21.68
C GLY A 144 19.74 -8.17 22.49
N ALA A 145 20.39 -7.20 23.14
CA ALA A 145 21.59 -7.46 23.95
C ALA A 145 21.34 -8.35 25.17
N ASP A 146 20.09 -8.42 25.63
CA ASP A 146 19.58 -9.25 26.72
C ASP A 146 19.01 -10.61 26.24
N GLY A 147 19.05 -10.89 24.94
CA GLY A 147 18.44 -12.09 24.34
C GLY A 147 16.95 -11.95 24.03
N GLU A 148 16.32 -10.80 24.33
CA GLU A 148 14.94 -10.52 23.94
C GLU A 148 14.85 -10.19 22.45
N THR A 149 13.69 -10.42 21.83
CA THR A 149 13.49 -10.05 20.43
C THR A 149 13.10 -8.58 20.32
N GLU A 150 13.91 -7.78 19.64
CA GLU A 150 13.63 -6.37 19.37
C GLU A 150 13.02 -6.19 17.98
N LEU A 151 11.90 -5.46 17.91
CA LEU A 151 11.32 -5.02 16.63
C LEU A 151 12.05 -3.76 16.17
N VAL A 152 12.70 -3.84 15.01
CA VAL A 152 13.39 -2.72 14.37
C VAL A 152 12.68 -2.35 13.08
N SER A 153 12.89 -1.11 12.63
CA SER A 153 12.42 -0.67 11.31
C SER A 153 13.51 -0.01 10.50
N LYS A 154 13.48 -0.24 9.20
CA LYS A 154 14.27 0.47 8.19
C LYS A 154 13.29 1.21 7.29
N ARG A 155 13.52 2.52 7.11
CA ARG A 155 12.78 3.28 6.12
C ARG A 155 13.21 2.81 4.72
N ILE A 156 12.23 2.53 3.89
CA ILE A 156 12.36 2.27 2.47
C ILE A 156 11.77 3.49 1.77
N ASP A 157 12.58 4.22 1.02
CA ASP A 157 12.08 5.28 0.18
C ASP A 157 11.38 4.62 -1.00
N VAL A 158 10.08 4.37 -0.84
CA VAL A 158 9.25 3.78 -1.89
C VAL A 158 9.08 4.83 -2.98
N VAL A 159 9.91 4.73 -4.01
CA VAL A 159 9.74 5.50 -5.24
C VAL A 159 8.69 4.78 -6.07
N TYR A 160 7.53 5.40 -6.28
CA TYR A 160 6.52 4.88 -7.17
C TYR A 160 6.51 5.73 -8.44
N GLY A 161 6.76 5.10 -9.59
CA GLY A 161 6.74 5.78 -10.88
C GLY A 161 8.05 6.47 -11.29
N SER A 162 9.21 6.01 -10.81
CA SER A 162 10.43 6.23 -11.60
C SER A 162 10.27 5.47 -12.90
N GLU A 163 10.32 6.18 -14.03
CA GLU A 163 10.57 5.53 -15.31
C GLU A 163 11.81 4.66 -15.13
N TYR A 164 11.70 3.36 -15.37
CA TYR A 164 12.86 2.55 -15.69
C TYR A 164 13.41 3.17 -16.97
N GLN A 165 14.39 4.07 -16.84
CA GLN A 165 15.31 4.30 -17.93
C GLN A 165 16.08 2.98 -18.01
N GLU A 166 15.71 2.12 -18.97
CA GLU A 166 16.70 1.18 -19.50
C GLU A 166 17.90 2.06 -19.83
N GLU A 167 18.96 1.94 -19.05
CA GLU A 167 20.26 2.45 -19.48
C GLU A 167 20.51 1.67 -20.76
N ASP A 168 20.21 2.30 -21.90
CA ASP A 168 20.68 1.84 -23.18
C ASP A 168 22.20 1.72 -23.00
N GLU A 169 22.68 0.48 -22.89
CA GLU A 169 24.10 0.13 -22.95
C GLU A 169 24.58 0.45 -24.37
N ASP A 170 24.59 1.74 -24.71
CA ASP A 170 25.35 2.27 -25.82
C ASP A 170 26.78 2.40 -25.31
N ASP A 171 27.57 1.37 -25.64
CA ASP A 171 29.02 1.44 -25.77
C ASP A 171 29.43 2.78 -26.41
N ASP A 172 29.98 3.72 -25.64
CA ASP A 172 31.09 4.61 -26.03
C ASP A 172 31.46 5.63 -24.91
N ASP A 173 32.50 5.26 -24.15
CA ASP A 173 33.58 6.07 -23.56
C ASP A 173 33.55 7.62 -23.75
N ASP A 174 33.23 8.39 -22.70
CA ASP A 174 34.00 9.60 -22.35
C ASP A 174 33.99 9.85 -20.82
N GLY A 175 35.18 10.06 -20.24
CA GLY A 175 35.39 10.08 -18.79
C GLY A 175 35.03 11.41 -18.11
N SER A 176 33.76 11.57 -17.71
CA SER A 176 33.31 12.69 -16.85
C SER A 176 32.42 12.21 -15.68
N GLY A 177 32.93 12.28 -14.45
CA GLY A 177 32.30 11.69 -13.25
C GLY A 177 31.05 12.43 -12.72
N PRO A 178 30.19 11.76 -11.90
CA PRO A 178 28.85 12.29 -11.62
C PRO A 178 28.80 13.25 -10.41
N ALA A 179 28.07 14.35 -10.60
CA ALA A 179 27.57 15.22 -9.55
C ALA A 179 26.32 14.60 -8.89
N THR A 180 26.20 14.73 -7.58
CA THR A 180 25.06 14.25 -6.78
C THR A 180 23.76 14.98 -7.12
N ALA A 181 22.72 14.21 -7.46
CA ALA A 181 21.39 14.74 -7.78
C ALA A 181 20.59 15.17 -6.52
N PRO A 182 19.78 16.24 -6.60
CA PRO A 182 19.01 16.75 -5.46
C PRO A 182 17.73 15.96 -5.18
N ILE A 183 17.38 15.84 -3.89
CA ILE A 183 16.13 15.27 -3.38
C ILE A 183 14.98 16.24 -3.69
N VAL A 184 13.99 15.81 -4.47
CA VAL A 184 12.81 16.61 -4.85
C VAL A 184 11.55 16.07 -4.11
N PRO A 185 10.69 16.93 -3.55
CA PRO A 185 9.46 16.51 -2.87
C PRO A 185 8.39 16.01 -3.88
N PRO A 186 7.51 15.06 -3.48
CA PRO A 186 6.51 14.48 -4.36
C PRO A 186 5.44 15.52 -4.70
N GLY A 187 5.48 16.02 -5.93
CA GLY A 187 4.57 17.04 -6.44
C GLY A 187 4.99 17.68 -7.77
N ALA A 188 6.18 17.38 -8.29
CA ALA A 188 6.62 17.90 -9.58
C ALA A 188 7.47 16.86 -10.32
N TYR A 189 6.82 15.98 -11.10
CA TYR A 189 7.53 15.17 -12.09
C TYR A 189 6.75 15.16 -13.39
N LEU A 190 7.47 15.44 -14.48
CA LEU A 190 6.95 15.67 -15.81
C LEU A 190 6.49 14.35 -16.43
N ALA A 191 5.34 14.40 -17.09
CA ALA A 191 4.78 13.32 -17.86
C ALA A 191 5.58 13.12 -19.15
N SER A 192 6.35 12.04 -19.26
CA SER A 192 7.01 11.72 -20.52
C SER A 192 7.30 10.26 -20.81
N ASP A 193 6.64 9.26 -20.21
CA ASP A 193 6.43 8.01 -20.98
C ASP A 193 5.26 7.11 -20.54
N ARG A 194 4.61 6.53 -21.55
CA ARG A 194 3.26 5.95 -21.55
C ARG A 194 3.19 4.46 -21.17
N ARG A 195 3.87 4.01 -20.11
CA ARG A 195 3.79 2.59 -19.67
C ARG A 195 3.36 2.36 -18.23
N LEU A 196 2.81 3.37 -17.56
CA LEU A 196 1.89 3.13 -16.45
C LEU A 196 0.48 3.11 -17.04
N TYR A 197 -0.17 1.94 -17.07
CA TYR A 197 -1.56 1.84 -17.52
C TYR A 197 -2.42 2.74 -16.62
N PRO A 198 -2.93 3.89 -17.11
CA PRO A 198 -3.91 4.60 -16.34
C PRO A 198 -5.15 3.70 -16.25
N LEU A 199 -5.77 3.66 -15.06
CA LEU A 199 -7.10 3.06 -14.89
C LEU A 199 -8.00 3.49 -16.07
N PRO A 200 -8.70 2.57 -16.76
CA PRO A 200 -9.47 2.91 -17.96
C PRO A 200 -10.41 4.10 -17.70
N GLY A 201 -10.20 5.17 -18.47
CA GLY A 201 -10.98 6.41 -18.34
C GLY A 201 -10.47 7.41 -17.30
N PHE A 202 -9.25 7.25 -16.77
CA PHE A 202 -8.59 8.27 -15.95
C PHE A 202 -7.26 8.73 -16.58
N TYR A 203 -6.78 9.90 -16.20
CA TYR A 203 -5.43 10.38 -16.48
C TYR A 203 -4.87 11.03 -15.20
N LEU A 204 -3.59 10.81 -14.93
CA LEU A 204 -2.88 11.52 -13.87
C LEU A 204 -2.52 12.92 -14.42
N ALA A 205 -3.02 13.99 -13.80
CA ALA A 205 -2.62 15.33 -14.17
C ALA A 205 -1.32 15.73 -13.47
N SER A 206 -0.73 16.83 -13.93
CA SER A 206 0.53 17.39 -13.41
C SER A 206 0.48 17.82 -11.95
N ASP A 207 -0.71 17.89 -11.35
CA ASP A 207 -0.92 18.21 -9.95
C ASP A 207 -0.96 16.97 -9.03
N GLY A 208 -0.73 15.77 -9.60
CA GLY A 208 -0.73 14.51 -8.87
C GLY A 208 -2.12 13.92 -8.61
N ASN A 209 -3.19 14.51 -9.14
CA ASN A 209 -4.55 13.98 -9.03
C ASN A 209 -4.95 13.17 -10.26
N TYR A 210 -5.78 12.13 -10.05
CA TYR A 210 -6.39 11.36 -11.14
C TYR A 210 -7.71 12.01 -11.57
N TYR A 211 -7.80 12.37 -12.85
CA TYR A 211 -8.98 12.95 -13.47
C TYR A 211 -9.64 11.94 -14.40
N ARG A 212 -10.97 11.95 -14.48
CA ARG A 212 -11.69 11.13 -15.46
C ARG A 212 -11.55 11.78 -16.85
N ARG A 213 -11.20 11.00 -17.87
CA ARG A 213 -11.28 11.42 -19.27
C ARG A 213 -12.73 11.71 -19.67
#